data_AF-A0A9D6R5W1-F1
#
_entry.id   AF-A0A9D6R5W1-F1
#
_cell.length_a   1.000
_cell.length_b   1.000
_cell.length_c   1.000
_cell.angle_alpha   90.00
_cell.angle_beta   90.00
_cell.angle_gamma   90.00
#
_symmetry.space_group_name_H-M   'P 1'
#
loop_
_entity.id
_entity.type
_entity.pdbx_description
1 polymer ?
#
loop_
_entity_poly.entity_id
_entity_poly.type
_entity_poly.pdbx_seq_one_letter_code
_entity_poly.pdbx_strand_id
1 'polypeptide(L)'
;MAGLFLNYTPANVQTQYAELLGLFPPSKYAAAKTMFSDAADNIQNSKIASVFFIQAIKYKTDDKGMLKIEVSGEQILYNKEQKVDEKSEKYTFSSIIDNGRLSLYEIVKGGIF
;
A
#
# COMPACT_ATOMS: atom_id res chain seq x y z
N MET A 1 -0.05 6.01 4.31
CA MET A 1 0.54 4.98 3.41
C MET A 1 -0.23 3.67 3.48
N ALA A 2 -0.10 2.88 4.56
CA ALA A 2 -0.79 1.58 4.67
C ALA A 2 -2.33 1.68 4.58
N GLY A 3 -2.93 2.69 5.22
CA GLY A 3 -4.36 2.99 5.09
C GLY A 3 -4.79 3.15 3.62
N LEU A 4 -4.09 4.03 2.89
CA LEU A 4 -4.37 4.34 1.48
C LEU A 4 -4.16 3.17 0.51
N PHE A 5 -3.26 2.25 0.86
CA PHE A 5 -2.94 1.12 -0.01
C PHE A 5 -3.81 -0.12 0.24
N LEU A 6 -4.21 -0.36 1.49
CA LEU A 6 -4.81 -1.63 1.91
C LEU A 6 -6.31 -1.55 2.24
N ASN A 7 -6.85 -0.34 2.42
CA ASN A 7 -8.25 -0.15 2.78
C ASN A 7 -8.99 0.55 1.64
N TYR A 8 -9.49 -0.20 0.67
CA TYR A 8 -10.09 0.38 -0.53
C TYR A 8 -11.45 -0.24 -0.86
N THR A 9 -12.23 0.51 -1.61
CA THR A 9 -13.41 0.03 -2.33
C THR A 9 -13.24 0.34 -3.81
N PRO A 10 -13.99 -0.32 -4.71
CA PRO A 10 -14.00 0.02 -6.13
C PRO A 10 -14.27 1.51 -6.40
N ALA A 11 -15.05 2.17 -5.53
CA ALA A 11 -15.43 3.57 -5.68
C ALA A 11 -14.31 4.55 -5.29
N ASN A 12 -13.41 4.18 -4.38
CA ASN A 12 -12.42 5.11 -3.83
C ASN A 12 -10.96 4.78 -4.18
N VAL A 13 -10.69 3.59 -4.77
CA VAL A 13 -9.33 3.10 -5.03
C VAL A 13 -8.51 4.08 -5.88
N GLN A 14 -9.10 4.71 -6.90
CA GLN A 14 -8.39 5.69 -7.73
C GLN A 14 -7.93 6.91 -6.92
N THR A 15 -8.80 7.46 -6.07
CA THR A 15 -8.47 8.61 -5.22
C THR A 15 -7.38 8.24 -4.22
N GLN A 16 -7.50 7.09 -3.55
CA GLN A 16 -6.50 6.66 -2.56
C GLN A 16 -5.14 6.42 -3.20
N TYR A 17 -5.10 5.81 -4.38
CA TYR A 17 -3.85 5.58 -5.09
C TYR A 17 -3.25 6.87 -5.66
N ALA A 18 -4.08 7.84 -6.06
CA ALA A 18 -3.59 9.16 -6.44
C ALA A 18 -2.94 9.90 -5.24
N GLU A 19 -3.53 9.81 -4.04
CA GLU A 19 -2.91 10.35 -2.82
C GLU A 19 -1.59 9.65 -2.49
N LEU A 20 -1.56 8.32 -2.61
CA LEU A 20 -0.35 7.52 -2.39
C LEU A 20 0.75 7.87 -3.40
N LEU A 21 0.39 8.11 -4.66
CA LEU A 21 1.29 8.53 -5.73
C LEU A 21 1.93 9.89 -5.44
N GLY A 22 1.24 10.79 -4.72
CA GLY A 22 1.80 12.07 -4.27
C GLY A 22 3.00 11.95 -3.32
N LEU A 23 3.17 10.78 -2.70
CA LEU A 23 4.32 10.46 -1.86
C LEU A 23 5.53 9.95 -2.65
N PHE A 24 5.38 9.59 -3.93
CA PHE A 24 6.50 9.11 -4.72
C PHE A 24 7.39 10.26 -5.23
N PRO A 25 8.72 10.08 -5.25
CA PRO A 25 9.62 11.05 -5.88
C PRO A 25 9.46 11.03 -7.41
N PRO A 26 9.83 12.12 -8.12
CA PRO A 26 9.71 12.19 -9.58
C PRO A 26 10.37 11.02 -10.33
N SER A 27 11.49 10.52 -9.82
CA SER A 27 12.24 9.40 -10.40
C SER A 27 11.49 8.05 -10.38
N LYS A 28 10.49 7.90 -9.50
CA LYS A 28 9.68 6.68 -9.37
C LYS A 28 8.22 6.90 -9.77
N TYR A 29 7.80 8.14 -9.95
CA TYR A 29 6.41 8.53 -10.22
C TYR A 29 5.81 7.80 -11.43
N ALA A 30 6.51 7.76 -12.57
CA ALA A 30 5.98 7.15 -13.79
C ALA A 30 5.70 5.65 -13.60
N ALA A 31 6.65 4.92 -13.02
CA ALA A 31 6.50 3.49 -12.74
C ALA A 31 5.37 3.22 -11.72
N ALA A 32 5.32 3.99 -10.64
CA ALA A 32 4.29 3.87 -9.62
C ALA A 32 2.90 4.20 -10.16
N LYS A 33 2.78 5.21 -11.04
CA LYS A 33 1.52 5.58 -11.68
C LYS A 33 0.95 4.44 -12.51
N THR A 34 1.78 3.80 -13.34
CA THR A 34 1.35 2.63 -14.14
C THR A 34 0.88 1.50 -13.23
N MET A 35 1.71 1.11 -12.24
CA MET A 35 1.37 0.05 -11.29
C MET A 35 0.04 0.31 -10.57
N PHE A 36 -0.16 1.54 -10.09
CA PHE A 36 -1.39 1.91 -9.38
C PHE A 36 -2.60 2.00 -10.30
N SER A 37 -2.45 2.49 -11.54
CA SER A 37 -3.55 2.50 -12.50
C SER A 37 -4.03 1.08 -12.80
N ASP A 38 -3.09 0.19 -13.13
CA ASP A 38 -3.41 -1.21 -13.45
C ASP A 38 -4.06 -1.92 -12.25
N ALA A 39 -3.56 -1.67 -11.04
CA ALA A 39 -4.13 -2.23 -9.82
C ALA A 39 -5.54 -1.67 -9.53
N ALA A 40 -5.75 -0.37 -9.71
CA ALA A 40 -7.05 0.28 -9.51
C ALA A 40 -8.08 -0.26 -10.50
N ASP A 41 -7.73 -0.41 -11.78
CA ASP A 41 -8.62 -0.95 -12.81
C ASP A 41 -9.02 -2.40 -12.49
N ASN A 42 -8.08 -3.22 -12.04
CA ASN A 42 -8.37 -4.60 -11.61
C ASN A 42 -9.32 -4.64 -10.39
N ILE A 43 -9.12 -3.76 -9.40
CA ILE A 43 -9.99 -3.65 -8.23
C ILE A 43 -11.40 -3.19 -8.63
N GLN A 44 -11.50 -2.22 -9.55
CA GLN A 44 -12.78 -1.73 -10.06
C GLN A 44 -13.56 -2.82 -10.80
N ASN A 45 -12.88 -3.59 -11.65
CA ASN A 45 -13.49 -4.67 -12.42
C ASN A 45 -13.91 -5.86 -11.55
N SER A 46 -13.11 -6.22 -10.54
CA SER A 46 -13.43 -7.32 -9.62
C SER A 46 -14.56 -7.02 -8.64
N LYS A 47 -14.88 -5.73 -8.42
CA LYS A 47 -15.86 -5.24 -7.43
C LYS A 47 -15.55 -5.69 -5.99
N ILE A 48 -14.28 -5.99 -5.71
CA ILE A 48 -13.81 -6.38 -4.38
C ILE A 48 -13.43 -5.13 -3.58
N ALA A 49 -13.91 -5.06 -2.34
CA ALA A 49 -13.42 -4.14 -1.33
C ALA A 49 -12.42 -4.86 -0.41
N SER A 50 -11.45 -4.11 0.11
CA SER A 50 -10.44 -4.60 1.05
C SER A 50 -10.49 -3.79 2.32
N VAL A 51 -10.46 -4.48 3.45
CA VAL A 51 -10.25 -3.90 4.78
C VAL A 51 -9.02 -4.56 5.38
N PHE A 52 -8.13 -3.76 5.95
CA PHE A 52 -6.89 -4.24 6.55
C PHE A 52 -6.76 -3.78 8.00
N PHE A 53 -6.80 -4.74 8.91
CA PHE A 53 -6.64 -4.51 10.34
C PHE A 53 -5.17 -4.66 10.71
N ILE A 54 -4.52 -3.54 11.01
CA ILE A 54 -3.11 -3.52 11.43
C ILE A 54 -3.01 -4.17 12.81
N GLN A 55 -2.18 -5.22 12.91
CA GLN A 55 -1.89 -5.89 14.17
C GLN A 55 -0.51 -5.49 14.72
N ALA A 56 0.47 -5.27 13.84
CA ALA A 56 1.79 -4.80 14.25
C ALA A 56 2.45 -3.96 13.16
N ILE A 57 3.26 -3.00 13.61
CA ILE A 57 4.14 -2.17 12.78
C ILE A 57 5.56 -2.32 13.32
N LYS A 58 6.51 -2.66 12.44
CA LYS A 58 7.94 -2.69 12.73
C LYS A 58 8.65 -1.77 11.75
N TYR A 59 9.76 -1.17 12.17
CA TYR A 59 10.57 -0.37 11.26
C TYR A 59 12.08 -0.52 11.54
N LYS A 60 12.88 -0.33 10.49
CA LYS A 60 14.34 -0.23 10.54
C LYS A 60 14.82 0.68 9.43
N THR A 61 15.97 1.30 9.64
CA THR A 61 16.70 1.97 8.56
C THR A 61 17.72 0.98 8.02
N ASP A 62 17.79 0.81 6.71
CA ASP A 62 18.84 0.00 6.10
C ASP A 62 20.16 0.77 5.96
N ASP A 63 21.23 0.07 5.54
CA ASP A 63 22.58 0.65 5.40
C ASP A 63 22.64 1.80 4.37
N LYS A 64 21.60 1.96 3.55
CA LYS A 64 21.48 3.03 2.55
C LYS A 64 20.65 4.20 3.06
N GLY A 65 20.25 4.20 4.33
CA GLY A 65 19.42 5.25 4.93
C GLY A 65 17.93 5.14 4.60
N MET A 66 17.48 4.05 3.97
CA MET A 66 16.06 3.86 3.66
C MET A 66 15.31 3.37 4.89
N LEU A 67 14.25 4.08 5.25
CA LEU A 67 13.28 3.64 6.25
C LEU A 67 12.43 2.51 5.66
N LYS A 68 12.54 1.31 6.21
CA LYS A 68 11.70 0.16 5.91
C LYS A 68 10.66 0.01 6.99
N ILE A 69 9.38 0.12 6.62
CA ILE A 69 8.25 -0.03 7.53
C ILE A 69 7.51 -1.31 7.16
N GLU A 70 7.58 -2.33 8.00
CA GLU A 70 6.76 -3.53 7.87
C GLU A 70 5.45 -3.34 8.63
N VAL A 71 4.34 -3.55 7.94
CA VAL A 71 3.00 -3.58 8.51
C VAL A 71 2.48 -5.00 8.34
N SER A 72 2.03 -5.59 9.44
CA SER A 72 1.43 -6.92 9.45
C SER A 72 0.04 -6.85 10.07
N GLY A 73 -0.87 -7.67 9.56
CA GLY A 73 -2.26 -7.62 9.98
C GLY A 73 -3.14 -8.60 9.23
N GLU A 74 -4.45 -8.47 9.42
CA GLU A 74 -5.46 -9.26 8.73
C GLU A 74 -6.08 -8.45 7.60
N GLN A 75 -6.02 -9.01 6.40
CA GLN A 75 -6.73 -8.50 5.23
C GLN A 75 -8.03 -9.28 5.05
N ILE A 76 -9.15 -8.58 5.02
CA ILE A 76 -10.46 -9.14 4.69
C ILE A 76 -10.93 -8.55 3.37
N LEU A 77 -11.28 -9.44 2.44
CA LEU A 77 -11.85 -9.07 1.16
C LEU A 77 -13.37 -9.26 1.19
N TYR A 78 -14.08 -8.29 0.64
CA TYR A 78 -15.54 -8.30 0.53
C TYR A 78 -15.95 -8.16 -0.92
N ASN A 79 -16.96 -8.92 -1.34
CA ASN A 79 -17.71 -8.65 -2.56
C ASN A 79 -19.12 -8.23 -2.15
N LYS A 80 -19.43 -6.95 -2.37
CA LYS A 80 -20.61 -6.28 -1.79
C LYS A 80 -20.60 -6.40 -0.26
N GLU A 81 -21.45 -7.24 0.31
CA GLU A 81 -21.60 -7.44 1.76
C GLU A 81 -21.09 -8.81 2.22
N GLN A 82 -20.64 -9.65 1.28
CA GLN A 82 -20.14 -10.99 1.60
C GLN A 82 -18.63 -10.98 1.74
N LYS A 83 -18.17 -11.50 2.88
CA LYS A 83 -16.76 -11.82 3.09
C LYS A 83 -16.36 -12.95 2.13
N VAL A 84 -15.38 -12.69 1.27
CA VAL A 84 -14.91 -13.66 0.27
C VAL A 84 -13.57 -14.27 0.61
N ASP A 85 -12.74 -13.56 1.38
CA ASP A 85 -11.41 -14.05 1.79
C ASP A 85 -10.96 -13.35 3.08
N GLU A 86 -10.13 -14.01 3.86
CA GLU A 86 -9.44 -13.44 5.01
C GLU A 86 -8.09 -14.10 5.21
N LYS A 87 -7.04 -13.28 5.25
CA LYS A 87 -5.67 -13.75 5.33
C LYS A 87 -4.82 -12.82 6.19
N SER A 88 -3.91 -13.41 6.95
CA SER A 88 -2.82 -12.65 7.59
C SER A 88 -1.78 -12.29 6.53
N GLU A 89 -1.50 -11.01 6.41
CA GLU A 89 -0.66 -10.47 5.35
C GLU A 89 0.37 -9.49 5.93
N LYS A 90 1.50 -9.38 5.24
CA LYS A 90 2.59 -8.46 5.58
C LYS A 90 2.94 -7.60 4.38
N TYR A 91 3.21 -6.33 4.63
CA TYR A 91 3.63 -5.37 3.62
C TYR A 91 4.81 -4.56 4.11
N THR A 92 5.81 -4.39 3.25
CA THR A 92 6.98 -3.56 3.50
C THR A 92 6.90 -2.30 2.64
N PHE A 93 6.91 -1.14 3.29
CA PHE A 93 7.01 0.18 2.66
C PHE A 93 8.46 0.67 2.77
N SER A 94 9.10 0.87 1.63
CA SER A 94 10.43 1.48 1.56
C SER A 94 10.30 2.97 1.34
N SER A 95 10.80 3.78 2.27
CA SER A 95 10.71 5.23 2.22
C SER A 95 12.05 5.88 2.54
N ILE A 96 12.22 7.14 2.16
CA ILE A 96 13.31 8.00 2.61
C ILE A 96 12.72 9.26 3.21
N ILE A 97 13.39 9.82 4.23
CA ILE A 97 13.07 11.14 4.75
C ILE A 97 14.18 12.07 4.28
N ASP A 98 13.86 12.98 3.38
CA ASP A 98 14.80 14.00 2.90
C ASP A 98 14.18 15.39 3.11
N ASN A 99 14.93 16.29 3.74
CA ASN A 99 14.49 17.66 4.07
C ASN A 99 13.10 17.72 4.73
N GLY A 100 12.81 16.78 5.64
CA GLY A 100 11.52 16.68 6.34
C GLY A 100 10.37 16.13 5.47
N ARG A 101 10.60 15.84 4.19
CA ARG A 101 9.63 15.19 3.30
C ARG A 101 9.85 13.68 3.29
N LEU A 102 8.81 12.94 3.69
CA LEU A 102 8.75 11.50 3.49
C LEU A 102 8.42 11.20 2.02
N SER A 103 9.31 10.46 1.35
CA SER A 103 9.08 9.98 0.00
C SER A 103 9.02 8.46 -0.01
N LEU A 104 7.94 7.92 -0.57
CA LEU A 104 7.72 6.49 -0.74
C LEU A 104 8.39 6.01 -2.03
N TYR A 105 9.19 4.94 -1.95
CA TYR A 105 9.92 4.40 -3.10
C TYR A 105 9.34 3.10 -3.60
N GLU A 106 8.82 2.27 -2.69
CA GLU A 106 8.39 0.92 -3.03
C GLU A 106 7.43 0.39 -1.97
N ILE A 107 6.49 -0.44 -2.43
CA ILE A 107 5.63 -1.26 -1.59
C ILE A 107 5.80 -2.71 -2.04
N VAL A 108 6.17 -3.59 -1.12
CA VAL A 108 6.34 -5.03 -1.40
C VAL A 108 5.43 -5.82 -0.49
N LYS A 109 4.72 -6.81 -1.05
CA LYS A 109 4.00 -7.81 -0.26
C LYS A 109 5.01 -8.81 0.29
N GLY A 110 5.04 -8.98 1.61
CA GLY A 110 6.01 -9.79 2.33
C GLY A 110 6.69 -9.03 3.47
N GLY A 111 7.22 -9.81 4.42
CA GLY A 111 8.00 -9.29 5.53
C GLY A 111 9.49 -9.32 5.25
N ILE A 112 10.22 -8.40 5.87
CA ILE A 112 11.70 -8.34 5.86
C ILE A 112 12.28 -8.38 7.29
N PHE A 113 11.43 -8.69 8.28
CA PHE A 113 11.72 -8.79 9.72
C PHE A 113 11.32 -10.15 10.30
#